data_AF-A0A970LBX9-F1
#
_entry.id   AF-A0A970LBX9-F1
#
_cell.length_a   1.000
_cell.length_b   1.000
_cell.length_c   1.000
_cell.angle_alpha   90.00
_cell.angle_beta   90.00
_cell.angle_gamma   90.00
#
_symmetry.space_group_name_H-M   'P 1'
#
loop_
_entity.id
_entity.type
_entity.pdbx_description
1 polymer ?
#
loop_
_entity_poly.entity_id
_entity_poly.type
_entity_poly.pdbx_seq_one_letter_code
_entity_poly.pdbx_strand_id
1 'polypeptide(L)'
;MKKIRDILLVVLAGITAAGCQGNFRNYEGSEQFREDVAVFADFAVSKQTITLYYLKATSDGFTRNILKGSVSPAEYDEFFGMVAAMAPYIKEYEKATSNLEKSGILTKVNTKGFIASSTKFLSWVTGSGARSRERVLKVASNIPPSDRTELYNKLRPDWKAKTSSESDFWKKLEKGDFDHQASQMFNDFQQDNEEFGDTSIERGLTIQKIFVAEGAKGVETGTEFMVDAMQTTTSGGLDARDVGEMTLDIYNSTTGAVSAEIAQELTAAVSSMDPDDPTVKEMGAGYATKMAAIIKEVVDVAKTDTENVPGTNRSFVFVEDDDPEKKADIVIAQNPESTSPSMASIYVSIGNIIDEGRQFMYTILNKGKWLITAVDPDGNKSTRQVDVPAGDVLVVTLTTTPSGKEDDDPAGDYSDWDAISSEYTFLKAYPSFAGSCTFVDYQTDNLFYEMVVIRAKTGDADKYLSTIKSKGYTKQNNGSYMSPNRIGDYWCYVGFTPSSQSGYTDISFKGLS
;
A
#
# COMPACT_ATOMS: atom_id res chain seq x y z
N MET A 1 13.56 -43.29 -42.43
CA MET A 1 12.12 -42.98 -42.22
C MET A 1 11.56 -44.01 -41.24
N LYS A 2 11.86 -43.96 -39.92
CA LYS A 2 11.25 -43.19 -38.81
C LYS A 2 9.71 -43.33 -38.79
N LYS A 3 9.12 -44.31 -38.08
CA LYS A 3 8.77 -44.35 -36.62
C LYS A 3 8.00 -43.11 -36.16
N ILE A 4 6.72 -43.29 -35.79
CA ILE A 4 5.96 -42.69 -34.67
C ILE A 4 4.49 -43.13 -34.82
N ARG A 5 4.11 -44.16 -34.08
CA ARG A 5 2.75 -44.46 -33.62
C ARG A 5 2.95 -45.50 -32.51
N ASP A 6 2.18 -45.36 -31.44
CA ASP A 6 2.27 -46.09 -30.17
C ASP A 6 3.17 -45.42 -29.13
N ILE A 7 2.61 -44.43 -28.44
CA ILE A 7 2.55 -44.30 -26.97
C ILE A 7 1.38 -43.35 -26.70
N LEU A 8 0.23 -43.96 -26.44
CA LEU A 8 -0.96 -43.29 -25.93
C LEU A 8 -1.44 -44.11 -24.73
N LEU A 9 -0.75 -43.96 -23.60
CA LEU A 9 -1.27 -44.17 -22.24
C LEU A 9 -0.15 -43.97 -21.21
N VAL A 10 -0.46 -43.17 -20.20
CA VAL A 10 0.26 -42.94 -18.93
C VAL A 10 1.48 -42.00 -18.99
N VAL A 11 1.23 -40.68 -18.93
CA VAL A 11 1.81 -39.77 -17.92
C VAL A 11 0.75 -38.70 -17.62
N LEU A 12 -0.18 -39.06 -16.73
CA LEU A 12 -0.93 -38.09 -15.93
C LEU A 12 -0.06 -37.83 -14.68
N ALA A 13 0.02 -36.56 -14.26
CA ALA A 13 0.87 -35.98 -13.20
C ALA A 13 2.28 -35.56 -13.67
N GLY A 14 2.43 -34.27 -13.99
CA GLY A 14 3.74 -33.68 -14.33
C GLY A 14 3.72 -32.36 -15.12
N ILE A 15 2.55 -31.77 -15.38
CA ILE A 15 2.48 -30.38 -15.87
C ILE A 15 2.25 -29.49 -14.66
N THR A 16 3.29 -29.32 -13.83
CA THR A 16 3.44 -28.05 -13.11
C THR A 16 3.88 -27.03 -14.15
N ALA A 17 3.10 -25.97 -14.23
CA ALA A 17 3.29 -24.88 -15.17
C ALA A 17 4.74 -24.36 -15.11
N ALA A 18 5.50 -24.60 -16.19
CA ALA A 18 6.60 -23.75 -16.56
C ALA A 18 6.01 -22.39 -17.02
N GLY A 19 5.53 -21.61 -16.05
CA GLY A 19 5.26 -20.20 -16.24
C GLY A 19 6.59 -19.51 -16.57
N CYS A 20 6.57 -18.63 -17.56
CA CYS A 20 7.71 -17.82 -17.97
C CYS A 20 8.40 -17.17 -16.75
N GLN A 21 9.49 -17.77 -16.29
CA GLN A 21 10.47 -17.12 -15.42
C GLN A 21 11.29 -16.19 -16.30
N GLY A 22 10.82 -14.97 -16.52
CA GLY A 22 11.72 -13.88 -16.83
C GLY A 22 12.70 -13.72 -15.66
N ASN A 23 13.97 -13.43 -15.94
CA ASN A 23 15.01 -13.18 -14.94
C ASN A 23 14.64 -11.99 -14.02
N PHE A 24 13.84 -12.23 -12.97
CA PHE A 24 13.51 -11.28 -11.91
C PHE A 24 14.55 -11.24 -10.78
N ARG A 25 15.69 -11.94 -10.93
CA ARG A 25 16.71 -12.11 -9.87
C ARG A 25 17.33 -10.80 -9.36
N ASN A 26 17.14 -9.67 -10.04
CA ASN A 26 17.70 -8.35 -9.67
C ASN A 26 16.63 -7.24 -9.62
N TYR A 27 15.35 -7.57 -9.51
CA TYR A 27 14.28 -6.55 -9.46
C TYR A 27 14.21 -5.92 -8.07
N GLU A 28 14.11 -6.71 -7.01
CA GLU A 28 14.13 -6.19 -5.62
C GLU A 28 15.50 -5.54 -5.31
N GLY A 29 15.52 -4.40 -4.61
CA GLY A 29 16.76 -3.65 -4.38
C GLY A 29 17.25 -2.83 -5.59
N SER A 30 16.43 -2.70 -6.65
CA SER A 30 16.75 -1.88 -7.83
C SER A 30 15.98 -0.55 -7.83
N GLU A 31 16.52 0.44 -8.56
CA GLU A 31 15.83 1.71 -8.82
C GLU A 31 14.45 1.50 -9.45
N GLN A 32 14.33 0.56 -10.41
CA GLN A 32 13.05 0.22 -11.03
C GLN A 32 12.02 -0.29 -10.01
N PHE A 33 12.47 -1.05 -9.03
CA PHE A 33 11.60 -1.52 -7.96
C PHE A 33 11.16 -0.37 -7.05
N ARG A 34 12.07 0.54 -6.68
CA ARG A 34 11.73 1.75 -5.91
C ARG A 34 10.71 2.61 -6.64
N GLU A 35 10.88 2.78 -7.96
CA GLU A 35 9.94 3.50 -8.82
C GLU A 35 8.56 2.83 -8.84
N ASP A 36 8.50 1.50 -9.03
CA ASP A 36 7.24 0.77 -9.05
C ASP A 36 6.52 0.85 -7.67
N VAL A 37 7.26 0.84 -6.56
CA VAL A 37 6.69 1.09 -5.22
C VAL A 37 6.16 2.52 -5.09
N ALA A 38 6.89 3.52 -5.60
CA ALA A 38 6.46 4.91 -5.57
C ALA A 38 5.17 5.13 -6.38
N VAL A 39 5.10 4.57 -7.59
CA VAL A 39 3.90 4.63 -8.45
C VAL A 39 2.71 3.93 -7.79
N PHE A 40 2.94 2.82 -7.10
CA PHE A 40 1.91 2.15 -6.32
C PHE A 40 1.43 2.99 -5.13
N ALA A 41 2.35 3.61 -4.40
CA ALA A 41 2.05 4.52 -3.30
C ALA A 41 1.30 5.79 -3.77
N ASP A 42 1.59 6.30 -4.97
CA ASP A 42 0.85 7.41 -5.56
C ASP A 42 -0.57 7.01 -5.99
N PHE A 43 -0.72 5.84 -6.64
CA PHE A 43 -2.04 5.25 -6.93
C PHE A 43 -2.89 5.13 -5.66
N ALA A 44 -2.26 4.61 -4.62
CA ALA A 44 -2.82 4.42 -3.31
C ALA A 44 -3.36 5.72 -2.71
N VAL A 45 -2.50 6.75 -2.65
CA VAL A 45 -2.83 8.09 -2.15
C VAL A 45 -3.95 8.71 -2.97
N SER A 46 -3.87 8.66 -4.29
CA SER A 46 -4.89 9.21 -5.20
C SER A 46 -6.26 8.56 -4.95
N LYS A 47 -6.30 7.23 -4.85
CA LYS A 47 -7.53 6.48 -4.54
C LYS A 47 -8.11 6.84 -3.18
N GLN A 48 -7.27 6.98 -2.16
CA GLN A 48 -7.71 7.35 -0.82
C GLN A 48 -8.19 8.80 -0.77
N THR A 49 -7.51 9.72 -1.46
CA THR A 49 -7.92 11.12 -1.58
C THR A 49 -9.33 11.23 -2.17
N ILE A 50 -9.59 10.55 -3.29
CA ILE A 50 -10.94 10.51 -3.90
C ILE A 50 -11.98 9.97 -2.91
N THR A 51 -11.64 8.92 -2.18
CA THR A 51 -12.54 8.31 -1.18
C THR A 51 -12.86 9.28 -0.03
N LEU A 52 -11.84 9.88 0.58
CA LEU A 52 -11.99 10.79 1.71
C LEU A 52 -12.67 12.10 1.30
N TYR A 53 -12.35 12.61 0.11
CA TYR A 53 -13.00 13.80 -0.43
C TYR A 53 -14.48 13.56 -0.69
N TYR A 54 -14.85 12.39 -1.22
CA TYR A 54 -16.26 12.00 -1.35
C TYR A 54 -16.98 12.05 0.00
N LEU A 55 -16.37 11.52 1.06
CA LEU A 55 -16.94 11.55 2.41
C LEU A 55 -17.03 12.98 2.95
N LYS A 56 -16.01 13.80 2.73
CA LYS A 56 -15.97 15.21 3.13
C LYS A 56 -17.09 16.02 2.49
N ALA A 57 -17.21 15.96 1.16
CA ALA A 57 -18.23 16.68 0.40
C ALA A 57 -19.65 16.21 0.76
N THR A 58 -19.85 14.91 0.95
CA THR A 58 -21.17 14.35 1.32
C THR A 58 -21.52 14.51 2.80
N SER A 59 -20.69 15.17 3.59
CA SER A 59 -20.90 15.41 5.02
C SER A 59 -20.75 16.88 5.42
N ASP A 60 -20.69 17.81 4.46
CA ASP A 60 -20.44 19.24 4.67
C ASP A 60 -19.16 19.46 5.50
N GLY A 61 -18.05 18.85 5.08
CA GLY A 61 -16.79 18.92 5.81
C GLY A 61 -16.84 18.19 7.15
N PHE A 62 -17.52 17.04 7.21
CA PHE A 62 -17.74 16.24 8.42
C PHE A 62 -18.54 16.93 9.54
N THR A 63 -19.22 18.03 9.24
CA THR A 63 -20.14 18.71 10.18
C THR A 63 -21.50 18.03 10.27
N ARG A 64 -21.83 17.15 9.32
CA ARG A 64 -23.03 16.31 9.31
C ARG A 64 -22.68 14.83 9.24
N ASN A 65 -23.66 13.96 9.54
CA ASN A 65 -23.51 12.52 9.28
C ASN A 65 -23.19 12.29 7.79
N ILE A 66 -22.43 11.22 7.53
CA ILE A 66 -22.02 10.86 6.16
C ILE A 66 -23.26 10.71 5.26
N LEU A 67 -23.20 11.28 4.05
CA LEU A 67 -24.29 11.40 3.07
C LEU A 67 -25.44 12.34 3.41
N LYS A 68 -25.37 13.11 4.52
CA LYS A 68 -26.38 14.13 4.87
C LYS A 68 -25.98 15.57 4.48
N GLY A 69 -24.81 15.72 3.85
CA GLY A 69 -24.34 16.98 3.29
C GLY A 69 -24.95 17.32 1.93
N SER A 70 -24.65 18.51 1.43
CA SER A 70 -25.05 19.02 0.12
C SER A 70 -23.82 19.35 -0.70
N VAL A 71 -23.67 18.64 -1.81
CA VAL A 71 -22.54 18.79 -2.73
C VAL A 71 -22.73 20.05 -3.55
N SER A 72 -21.76 20.96 -3.43
CA SER A 72 -21.70 22.17 -4.24
C SER A 72 -21.16 21.87 -5.66
N PRO A 73 -21.39 22.79 -6.62
CA PRO A 73 -20.85 22.65 -7.97
C PRO A 73 -19.31 22.63 -7.98
N ALA A 74 -18.67 23.37 -7.08
CA ALA A 74 -17.23 23.37 -6.94
C ALA A 74 -16.72 22.02 -6.43
N GLU A 75 -17.39 21.43 -5.42
CA GLU A 75 -17.00 20.13 -4.90
C GLU A 75 -17.18 19.01 -5.93
N TYR A 76 -18.24 19.10 -6.74
CA TYR A 76 -18.46 18.20 -7.87
C TYR A 76 -17.32 18.31 -8.90
N ASP A 77 -16.94 19.54 -9.29
CA ASP A 77 -15.87 19.79 -10.27
C ASP A 77 -14.53 19.23 -9.79
N GLU A 78 -14.20 19.47 -8.52
CA GLU A 78 -12.96 19.04 -7.89
C GLU A 78 -12.89 17.51 -7.79
N PHE A 79 -13.95 16.85 -7.31
CA PHE A 79 -13.98 15.39 -7.21
C PHE A 79 -13.76 14.71 -8.57
N PHE A 80 -14.55 15.08 -9.58
CA PHE A 80 -14.41 14.48 -10.90
C PHE A 80 -13.13 14.96 -11.62
N GLY A 81 -12.59 16.12 -11.25
CA GLY A 81 -11.25 16.56 -11.62
C GLY A 81 -10.15 15.61 -11.14
N MET A 82 -10.19 15.21 -9.86
CA MET A 82 -9.25 14.23 -9.31
C MET A 82 -9.40 12.86 -9.98
N VAL A 83 -10.63 12.40 -10.24
CA VAL A 83 -10.89 11.15 -10.97
C VAL A 83 -10.28 11.22 -12.38
N ALA A 84 -10.54 12.30 -13.12
CA ALA A 84 -10.01 12.49 -14.46
C ALA A 84 -8.48 12.58 -14.50
N ALA A 85 -7.86 13.17 -13.47
CA ALA A 85 -6.41 13.30 -13.35
C ALA A 85 -5.67 11.96 -13.20
N MET A 86 -6.35 10.90 -12.73
CA MET A 86 -5.76 9.56 -12.66
C MET A 86 -5.67 8.87 -14.02
N ALA A 87 -6.50 9.26 -15.00
CA ALA A 87 -6.65 8.52 -16.25
C ALA A 87 -5.36 8.42 -17.11
N PRO A 88 -4.50 9.45 -17.20
CA PRO A 88 -3.24 9.36 -17.94
C PRO A 88 -2.26 8.30 -17.38
N TYR A 89 -2.32 8.03 -16.07
CA TYR A 89 -1.35 7.20 -15.34
C TYR A 89 -1.80 5.74 -15.18
N ILE A 90 -2.98 5.37 -15.68
CA ILE A 90 -3.55 4.02 -15.49
C ILE A 90 -2.61 2.91 -15.92
N LYS A 91 -1.96 3.04 -17.09
CA LYS A 91 -1.03 2.03 -17.59
C LYS A 91 0.21 1.89 -16.72
N GLU A 92 0.65 3.00 -16.10
CA GLU A 92 1.79 3.01 -15.20
C GLU A 92 1.41 2.34 -13.88
N TYR A 93 0.24 2.66 -13.32
CA TYR A 93 -0.31 1.99 -12.15
C TYR A 93 -0.46 0.48 -12.38
N GLU A 94 -1.04 0.05 -13.49
CA GLU A 94 -1.21 -1.37 -13.83
C GLU A 94 0.14 -2.09 -13.98
N LYS A 95 1.13 -1.43 -14.60
CA LYS A 95 2.47 -1.98 -14.78
C LYS A 95 3.19 -2.14 -13.44
N ALA A 96 3.22 -1.09 -12.62
CA ALA A 96 3.83 -1.11 -11.28
C ALA A 96 3.19 -2.20 -10.40
N THR A 97 1.85 -2.22 -10.37
CA THR A 97 1.05 -3.27 -9.71
C THR A 97 1.47 -4.67 -10.14
N SER A 98 1.57 -4.89 -11.45
CA SER A 98 1.95 -6.19 -12.01
C SER A 98 3.39 -6.59 -11.66
N ASN A 99 4.31 -5.63 -11.61
CA ASN A 99 5.72 -5.88 -11.27
C ASN A 99 5.90 -6.18 -9.78
N LEU A 100 5.25 -5.41 -8.91
CA LEU A 100 5.23 -5.66 -7.47
C LEU A 100 4.64 -7.03 -7.14
N GLU A 101 3.55 -7.43 -7.79
CA GLU A 101 2.96 -8.77 -7.61
C GLU A 101 3.88 -9.91 -8.07
N LYS A 102 4.70 -9.67 -9.11
CA LYS A 102 5.69 -10.67 -9.56
C LYS A 102 6.90 -10.77 -8.63
N SER A 103 7.24 -9.69 -7.93
CA SER A 103 8.41 -9.64 -7.03
C SER A 103 8.27 -10.49 -5.78
N GLY A 104 7.05 -10.62 -5.25
CA GLY A 104 6.79 -11.37 -4.03
C GLY A 104 6.61 -10.51 -2.77
N ILE A 105 6.81 -9.19 -2.87
CA ILE A 105 6.31 -8.22 -1.85
C ILE A 105 4.82 -8.37 -1.65
N LEU A 106 4.12 -8.56 -2.77
CA LEU A 106 2.77 -9.05 -2.77
C LEU A 106 2.87 -10.52 -3.08
N THR A 107 2.69 -11.36 -2.07
CA THR A 107 2.77 -12.80 -2.31
C THR A 107 1.62 -13.23 -3.23
N LYS A 108 1.91 -14.17 -4.14
CA LYS A 108 0.93 -14.91 -4.96
C LYS A 108 0.06 -15.84 -4.10
N VAL A 109 -0.51 -15.35 -3.00
CA VAL A 109 -1.49 -16.10 -2.21
C VAL A 109 -2.85 -15.52 -2.50
N ASN A 110 -3.77 -16.45 -2.79
CA ASN A 110 -5.23 -16.47 -2.82
C ASN A 110 -6.10 -15.24 -2.45
N THR A 111 -5.57 -14.10 -2.03
CA THR A 111 -6.24 -12.81 -2.06
C THR A 111 -6.92 -12.58 -3.42
N LYS A 112 -7.97 -11.77 -3.46
CA LYS A 112 -8.61 -11.36 -4.72
C LYS A 112 -7.66 -10.55 -5.65
N GLY A 113 -6.35 -10.53 -5.41
CA GLY A 113 -5.30 -10.03 -6.29
C GLY A 113 -5.27 -8.50 -6.36
N PHE A 114 -4.11 -7.91 -6.09
CA PHE A 114 -3.90 -6.47 -6.22
C PHE A 114 -4.21 -5.98 -7.66
N ILE A 115 -3.93 -6.82 -8.66
CA ILE A 115 -4.37 -6.59 -10.04
C ILE A 115 -5.91 -6.53 -10.13
N ALA A 116 -6.65 -7.51 -9.60
CA ALA A 116 -8.10 -7.51 -9.80
C ALA A 116 -8.81 -6.39 -9.01
N SER A 117 -8.25 -5.97 -7.87
CA SER A 117 -8.73 -4.82 -7.10
C SER A 117 -8.45 -3.50 -7.82
N SER A 118 -7.21 -3.28 -8.24
CA SER A 118 -6.78 -2.09 -8.96
C SER A 118 -7.48 -1.96 -10.30
N THR A 119 -7.64 -3.06 -11.05
CA THR A 119 -8.36 -3.07 -12.32
C THR A 119 -9.83 -2.66 -12.17
N LYS A 120 -10.52 -3.03 -11.08
CA LYS A 120 -11.90 -2.57 -10.87
C LYS A 120 -11.98 -1.06 -10.64
N PHE A 121 -11.12 -0.53 -9.79
CA PHE A 121 -11.09 0.91 -9.50
C PHE A 121 -10.66 1.71 -10.73
N LEU A 122 -9.60 1.29 -11.43
CA LEU A 122 -9.13 1.93 -12.67
C LEU A 122 -10.17 1.80 -13.81
N SER A 123 -10.91 0.69 -13.87
CA SER A 123 -12.06 0.53 -14.77
C SER A 123 -13.19 1.52 -14.42
N TRP A 124 -13.46 1.75 -13.13
CA TRP A 124 -14.40 2.79 -12.73
C TRP A 124 -13.90 4.19 -13.10
N VAL A 125 -12.62 4.50 -12.89
CA VAL A 125 -11.99 5.78 -13.29
C VAL A 125 -12.16 6.03 -14.79
N THR A 126 -11.81 5.04 -15.63
CA THR A 126 -11.96 5.16 -17.10
C THR A 126 -13.42 5.23 -17.53
N GLY A 127 -14.31 4.49 -16.88
CA GLY A 127 -15.74 4.47 -17.19
C GLY A 127 -16.50 5.71 -16.74
N SER A 128 -16.02 6.43 -15.71
CA SER A 128 -16.70 7.59 -15.13
C SER A 128 -16.94 8.71 -16.16
N GLY A 129 -15.93 8.97 -17.01
CA GLY A 129 -16.03 9.93 -18.10
C GLY A 129 -17.07 9.55 -19.15
N ALA A 130 -17.07 8.29 -19.58
CA ALA A 130 -18.03 7.76 -20.55
C ALA A 130 -19.47 7.82 -20.01
N ARG A 131 -19.70 7.46 -18.74
CA ARG A 131 -21.01 7.58 -18.09
C ARG A 131 -21.47 9.02 -18.01
N SER A 132 -20.56 9.95 -17.72
CA SER A 132 -20.87 11.38 -17.69
C SER A 132 -21.18 11.94 -19.08
N ARG A 133 -20.44 11.51 -20.12
CA ARG A 133 -20.75 11.83 -21.51
C ARG A 133 -22.17 11.37 -21.87
N GLU A 134 -22.54 10.14 -21.51
CA GLU A 134 -23.88 9.62 -21.76
C GLU A 134 -24.96 10.49 -21.13
N ARG A 135 -24.75 10.98 -19.90
CA ARG A 135 -25.67 11.94 -19.25
C ARG A 135 -25.76 13.24 -20.01
N VAL A 136 -24.62 13.84 -20.39
CA VAL A 136 -24.58 15.08 -21.17
C VAL A 136 -25.36 14.93 -22.46
N LEU A 137 -25.09 13.88 -23.23
CA LEU A 137 -25.77 13.62 -24.51
C LEU A 137 -27.26 13.37 -24.33
N LYS A 138 -27.64 12.63 -23.29
CA LYS A 138 -29.05 12.33 -22.97
C LYS A 138 -29.83 13.58 -22.62
N VAL A 139 -29.28 14.50 -21.83
CA VAL A 139 -29.95 15.77 -21.51
C VAL A 139 -29.96 16.66 -22.75
N ALA A 140 -28.80 16.86 -23.39
CA ALA A 140 -28.67 17.75 -24.55
C ALA A 140 -29.50 17.33 -25.77
N SER A 141 -29.88 16.06 -25.90
CA SER A 141 -30.78 15.60 -26.97
C SER A 141 -32.26 15.93 -26.73
N ASN A 142 -32.61 16.41 -25.53
CA ASN A 142 -33.98 16.70 -25.12
C ASN A 142 -34.26 18.20 -24.94
N ILE A 143 -33.27 19.05 -25.16
CA ILE A 143 -33.42 20.52 -25.11
C ILE A 143 -33.52 21.11 -26.53
N PRO A 144 -34.04 22.34 -26.70
CA PRO A 144 -34.12 23.01 -27.98
C PRO A 144 -32.74 23.26 -28.62
N PRO A 145 -32.66 23.37 -29.97
CA PRO A 145 -31.40 23.66 -30.65
C PRO A 145 -30.71 24.96 -30.21
N SER A 146 -31.47 25.98 -29.83
CA SER A 146 -30.93 27.26 -29.32
C SER A 146 -30.11 27.08 -28.05
N ASP A 147 -30.65 26.31 -27.09
CA ASP A 147 -30.02 26.01 -25.81
C ASP A 147 -28.81 25.12 -26.01
N ARG A 148 -28.91 24.16 -26.94
CA ARG A 148 -27.77 23.32 -27.33
C ARG A 148 -26.60 24.15 -27.91
N THR A 149 -26.89 25.17 -28.72
CA THR A 149 -25.87 26.13 -29.19
C THR A 149 -25.31 26.97 -28.04
N GLU A 150 -26.13 27.32 -27.04
CA GLU A 150 -25.66 28.03 -25.85
C GLU A 150 -24.65 27.20 -25.03
N LEU A 151 -24.92 25.90 -24.84
CA LEU A 151 -23.98 24.98 -24.16
C LEU A 151 -22.59 25.01 -24.82
N TYR A 152 -22.55 24.89 -26.15
CA TYR A 152 -21.30 24.99 -26.91
C TYR A 152 -20.63 26.37 -26.72
N ASN A 153 -21.42 27.43 -26.70
CA ASN A 153 -20.89 28.79 -26.59
C ASN A 153 -20.25 29.06 -25.23
N LYS A 154 -20.78 28.46 -24.16
CA LYS A 154 -20.32 28.60 -22.77
C LYS A 154 -19.24 27.59 -22.35
N LEU A 155 -18.85 26.65 -23.22
CA LEU A 155 -17.72 25.76 -22.95
C LEU A 155 -16.50 26.52 -22.45
N ARG A 156 -15.80 25.96 -21.45
CA ARG A 156 -14.53 26.49 -20.96
C ARG A 156 -13.56 26.71 -22.14
N PRO A 157 -12.77 27.81 -22.14
CA PRO A 157 -11.98 28.21 -23.32
C PRO A 157 -11.03 27.13 -23.84
N ASP A 158 -10.41 26.37 -22.94
CA ASP A 158 -9.48 25.28 -23.24
C ASP A 158 -10.19 24.08 -23.89
N TRP A 159 -11.44 23.79 -23.52
CA TRP A 159 -12.24 22.74 -24.16
C TRP A 159 -12.76 23.19 -25.52
N LYS A 160 -13.23 24.44 -25.60
CA LYS A 160 -13.72 25.05 -26.84
C LYS A 160 -12.63 25.10 -27.91
N ALA A 161 -11.39 25.40 -27.51
CA ALA A 161 -10.21 25.42 -28.39
C ALA A 161 -9.88 24.04 -29.01
N LYS A 162 -10.33 22.93 -28.43
CA LYS A 162 -10.18 21.57 -29.01
C LYS A 162 -11.18 21.29 -30.15
N THR A 163 -12.04 22.26 -30.48
CA THR A 163 -13.12 22.11 -31.46
C THR A 163 -13.06 23.20 -32.52
N SER A 164 -13.46 22.87 -33.73
CA SER A 164 -13.52 23.82 -34.86
C SER A 164 -14.89 24.46 -35.05
N SER A 165 -15.94 23.87 -34.47
CA SER A 165 -17.34 24.32 -34.57
C SER A 165 -18.21 23.58 -33.55
N GLU A 166 -19.46 24.02 -33.37
CA GLU A 166 -20.46 23.30 -32.58
C GLU A 166 -20.67 21.86 -33.08
N SER A 167 -20.76 21.66 -34.40
CA SER A 167 -20.93 20.32 -34.96
C SER A 167 -19.73 19.40 -34.69
N ASP A 168 -18.51 19.96 -34.74
CA ASP A 168 -17.29 19.24 -34.39
C ASP A 168 -17.27 18.88 -32.91
N PHE A 169 -17.67 19.81 -32.02
CA PHE A 169 -17.79 19.57 -30.59
C PHE A 169 -18.70 18.37 -30.29
N TRP A 170 -19.95 18.39 -30.78
CA TRP A 170 -20.90 17.31 -30.48
C TRP A 170 -20.45 15.95 -31.02
N LYS A 171 -19.83 15.91 -32.21
CA LYS A 171 -19.26 14.67 -32.78
C LYS A 171 -18.09 14.13 -31.95
N LYS A 172 -17.22 15.00 -31.46
CA LYS A 172 -16.09 14.63 -30.61
C LYS A 172 -16.55 14.17 -29.24
N LEU A 173 -17.53 14.87 -28.65
CA LEU A 173 -18.16 14.46 -27.41
C LEU A 173 -18.79 13.08 -27.56
N GLU A 174 -19.58 12.83 -28.60
CA GLU A 174 -20.19 11.52 -28.89
C GLU A 174 -19.17 10.39 -29.04
N LYS A 175 -17.99 10.69 -29.59
CA LYS A 175 -16.89 9.72 -29.76
C LYS A 175 -16.05 9.48 -28.51
N GLY A 176 -16.24 10.28 -27.46
CA GLY A 176 -15.50 10.17 -26.21
C GLY A 176 -14.22 10.99 -26.12
N ASP A 177 -13.97 11.89 -27.08
CA ASP A 177 -12.77 12.75 -27.07
C ASP A 177 -12.76 13.71 -25.86
N PHE A 178 -13.90 13.87 -25.20
CA PHE A 178 -14.10 14.71 -24.00
C PHE A 178 -14.45 13.91 -22.75
N ASP A 179 -14.22 12.59 -22.71
CA ASP A 179 -14.59 11.76 -21.55
C ASP A 179 -13.94 12.28 -20.24
N HIS A 180 -12.70 12.78 -20.30
CA HIS A 180 -12.01 13.37 -19.13
C HIS A 180 -12.56 14.74 -18.69
N GLN A 181 -13.45 15.36 -19.47
CA GLN A 181 -14.09 16.63 -19.16
C GLN A 181 -15.61 16.49 -18.94
N ALA A 182 -16.18 15.33 -19.26
CA ALA A 182 -17.62 15.20 -19.41
C ALA A 182 -18.40 15.45 -18.12
N SER A 183 -17.84 15.10 -16.95
CA SER A 183 -18.45 15.40 -15.65
C SER A 183 -18.45 16.90 -15.39
N GLN A 184 -17.32 17.59 -15.60
CA GLN A 184 -17.27 19.05 -15.43
C GLN A 184 -18.17 19.77 -16.44
N MET A 185 -18.26 19.27 -17.69
CA MET A 185 -19.21 19.78 -18.68
C MET A 185 -20.66 19.62 -18.21
N PHE A 186 -21.03 18.47 -17.64
CA PHE A 186 -22.37 18.26 -17.09
C PHE A 186 -22.69 19.27 -15.99
N ASN A 187 -21.73 19.50 -15.09
CA ASN A 187 -21.84 20.48 -14.00
C ASN A 187 -22.03 21.90 -14.56
N ASP A 188 -21.13 22.36 -15.44
CA ASP A 188 -21.20 23.68 -16.06
C ASP A 188 -22.54 23.87 -16.78
N PHE A 189 -22.97 22.88 -17.58
CA PHE A 189 -24.24 22.96 -18.32
C PHE A 189 -25.46 23.01 -17.39
N GLN A 190 -25.45 22.30 -16.27
CA GLN A 190 -26.53 22.34 -15.29
C GLN A 190 -26.61 23.68 -14.53
N GLN A 191 -25.49 24.39 -14.36
CA GLN A 191 -25.46 25.71 -13.74
C GLN A 191 -25.81 26.83 -14.74
N ASP A 192 -25.28 26.73 -15.95
CA ASP A 192 -25.20 27.86 -16.86
C ASP A 192 -26.31 27.87 -17.93
N ASN A 193 -27.13 26.82 -18.05
CA ASN A 193 -28.27 26.78 -18.96
C ASN A 193 -29.51 26.22 -18.24
N GLU A 194 -30.53 27.07 -18.11
CA GLU A 194 -31.77 26.79 -17.37
C GLU A 194 -32.48 25.54 -17.91
N GLU A 195 -32.63 25.43 -19.23
CA GLU A 195 -33.32 24.30 -19.87
C GLU A 195 -32.58 22.97 -19.66
N PHE A 196 -31.25 22.97 -19.75
CA PHE A 196 -30.43 21.80 -19.44
C PHE A 196 -30.54 21.44 -17.95
N GLY A 197 -30.53 22.44 -17.07
CA GLY A 197 -30.73 22.28 -15.63
C GLY A 197 -32.08 21.62 -15.31
N ASP A 198 -33.17 22.18 -15.81
CA ASP A 198 -34.54 21.69 -15.61
C ASP A 198 -34.72 20.29 -16.19
N THR A 199 -34.29 20.06 -17.43
CA THR A 199 -34.34 18.74 -18.09
C THR A 199 -33.54 17.71 -17.30
N SER A 200 -32.40 18.10 -16.73
CA SER A 200 -31.60 17.21 -15.88
C SER A 200 -32.34 16.86 -14.58
N ILE A 201 -32.97 17.85 -13.93
CA ILE A 201 -33.74 17.66 -12.69
C ILE A 201 -34.94 16.75 -12.93
N GLU A 202 -35.71 16.96 -14.00
CA GLU A 202 -36.86 16.13 -14.38
C GLU A 202 -36.46 14.66 -14.60
N ARG A 203 -35.24 14.43 -15.09
CA ARG A 203 -34.66 13.10 -15.28
C ARG A 203 -33.97 12.55 -14.02
N GLY A 204 -33.97 13.29 -12.91
CA GLY A 204 -33.30 12.87 -11.68
C GLY A 204 -31.77 12.90 -11.76
N LEU A 205 -31.20 13.65 -12.71
CA LEU A 205 -29.76 13.80 -12.95
C LEU A 205 -29.22 15.11 -12.33
N THR A 206 -29.44 15.30 -11.04
CA THR A 206 -28.82 16.42 -10.30
C THR A 206 -27.37 16.10 -9.94
N ILE A 207 -26.48 17.09 -9.85
CA ILE A 207 -25.09 16.89 -9.36
C ILE A 207 -25.03 16.11 -8.04
N GLN A 208 -25.93 16.41 -7.08
CA GLN A 208 -26.00 15.70 -5.79
C GLN A 208 -26.17 14.20 -5.98
N LYS A 209 -27.20 13.79 -6.73
CA LYS A 209 -27.52 12.37 -6.97
C LYS A 209 -26.41 11.66 -7.73
N ILE A 210 -25.87 12.30 -8.78
CA ILE A 210 -24.77 11.74 -9.56
C ILE A 210 -23.54 11.55 -8.68
N PHE A 211 -23.18 12.56 -7.87
CA PHE A 211 -22.04 12.50 -6.96
C PHE A 211 -22.19 11.37 -5.95
N VAL A 212 -23.35 11.27 -5.28
CA VAL A 212 -23.64 10.20 -4.31
C VAL A 212 -23.55 8.82 -4.97
N ALA A 213 -24.15 8.62 -6.15
CA ALA A 213 -24.16 7.34 -6.83
C ALA A 213 -22.76 6.96 -7.39
N GLU A 214 -22.17 7.82 -8.22
CA GLU A 214 -20.87 7.56 -8.85
C GLU A 214 -19.73 7.51 -7.82
N GLY A 215 -19.75 8.41 -6.83
CA GLY A 215 -18.76 8.44 -5.77
C GLY A 215 -18.82 7.19 -4.90
N ALA A 216 -20.01 6.74 -4.50
CA ALA A 216 -20.17 5.47 -3.80
C ALA A 216 -19.68 4.28 -4.66
N LYS A 217 -19.86 4.30 -5.99
CA LYS A 217 -19.30 3.25 -6.86
C LYS A 217 -17.76 3.27 -6.87
N GLY A 218 -17.16 4.45 -6.85
CA GLY A 218 -15.71 4.61 -6.69
C GLY A 218 -15.21 4.03 -5.37
N VAL A 219 -15.90 4.33 -4.26
CA VAL A 219 -15.60 3.74 -2.94
C VAL A 219 -15.74 2.22 -2.96
N GLU A 220 -16.78 1.68 -3.62
CA GLU A 220 -16.98 0.23 -3.74
C GLU A 220 -15.78 -0.46 -4.38
N THR A 221 -15.35 0.09 -5.51
CA THR A 221 -14.33 -0.51 -6.36
C THR A 221 -12.93 -0.35 -5.77
N GLY A 222 -12.73 0.66 -4.92
CA GLY A 222 -11.48 0.93 -4.22
C GLY A 222 -11.37 0.32 -2.80
N THR A 223 -12.38 -0.37 -2.28
CA THR A 223 -12.41 -0.83 -0.87
C THR A 223 -11.31 -1.83 -0.49
N GLU A 224 -10.75 -2.55 -1.47
CA GLU A 224 -9.79 -3.62 -1.21
C GLU A 224 -8.41 -3.06 -0.80
N PHE A 225 -8.20 -1.74 -0.97
CA PHE A 225 -6.94 -1.05 -0.76
C PHE A 225 -7.13 0.21 0.10
N MET A 226 -6.36 0.39 1.18
CA MET A 226 -6.46 1.53 2.11
C MET A 226 -5.11 2.22 2.30
N VAL A 227 -5.11 3.52 2.61
CA VAL A 227 -3.89 4.30 2.89
C VAL A 227 -3.98 4.99 4.24
N ASP A 228 -2.96 4.76 5.07
CA ASP A 228 -2.73 5.41 6.36
C ASP A 228 -1.55 6.39 6.19
N ALA A 229 -1.78 7.57 5.63
CA ALA A 229 -0.73 8.56 5.40
C ALA A 229 -0.56 9.48 6.61
N MET A 230 0.62 9.49 7.25
CA MET A 230 1.02 10.53 8.21
C MET A 230 2.36 11.17 7.82
N GLN A 231 2.37 12.51 7.86
CA GLN A 231 3.35 13.38 7.22
C GLN A 231 4.83 13.10 7.57
N THR A 232 5.67 12.95 6.55
CA THR A 232 6.68 13.97 6.15
C THR A 232 7.05 13.77 4.68
N THR A 233 6.74 14.81 3.87
CA THR A 233 7.00 15.04 2.43
C THR A 233 7.76 13.97 1.63
N THR A 234 7.09 13.39 0.63
CA THR A 234 7.76 12.86 -0.57
C THR A 234 7.42 13.76 -1.76
N SER A 235 8.45 14.10 -2.52
CA SER A 235 8.40 15.05 -3.62
C SER A 235 7.58 14.54 -4.81
N GLY A 236 6.49 15.25 -5.15
CA GLY A 236 5.89 15.26 -6.48
C GLY A 236 4.79 14.24 -6.72
N GLY A 237 3.56 14.62 -6.36
CA GLY A 237 2.30 13.87 -6.52
C GLY A 237 1.26 14.52 -5.59
N LEU A 238 -0.04 14.18 -5.69
CA LEU A 238 -1.04 14.64 -4.71
C LEU A 238 -0.48 14.44 -3.29
N ASP A 239 -0.45 15.52 -2.50
CA ASP A 239 0.30 15.54 -1.24
C ASP A 239 -0.36 14.52 -0.29
N ALA A 240 0.37 13.47 0.13
CA ALA A 240 -0.12 12.51 1.13
C ALA A 240 -0.59 13.21 2.42
N ARG A 241 -0.16 14.46 2.63
CA ARG A 241 -0.72 15.42 3.58
C ARG A 241 -2.23 15.60 3.47
N ASP A 242 -2.81 15.74 2.28
CA ASP A 242 -4.25 15.98 2.12
C ASP A 242 -5.06 14.77 2.60
N VAL A 243 -4.54 13.56 2.38
CA VAL A 243 -5.08 12.32 2.96
C VAL A 243 -4.99 12.35 4.48
N GLY A 244 -3.84 12.72 5.03
CA GLY A 244 -3.63 12.86 6.47
C GLY A 244 -4.55 13.90 7.12
N GLU A 245 -4.70 15.07 6.51
CA GLU A 245 -5.57 16.15 6.99
C GLU A 245 -7.05 15.73 6.95
N MET A 246 -7.54 15.14 5.85
CA MET A 246 -8.92 14.64 5.79
C MET A 246 -9.17 13.48 6.76
N THR A 247 -8.17 12.63 7.00
CA THR A 247 -8.27 11.56 8.00
C THR A 247 -8.37 12.14 9.40
N LEU A 248 -7.58 13.17 9.71
CA LEU A 248 -7.62 13.90 10.97
C LEU A 248 -8.94 14.66 11.16
N ASP A 249 -9.52 15.23 10.09
CA ASP A 249 -10.84 15.85 10.12
C ASP A 249 -11.92 14.83 10.49
N ILE A 250 -11.86 13.61 9.94
CA ILE A 250 -12.76 12.51 10.32
C ILE A 250 -12.54 12.12 11.77
N TYR A 251 -11.28 11.93 12.18
CA TYR A 251 -10.91 11.57 13.55
C TYR A 251 -11.51 12.55 14.57
N ASN A 252 -11.36 13.85 14.32
CA ASN A 252 -11.87 14.91 15.18
C ASN A 252 -13.37 15.17 15.03
N SER A 253 -14.04 14.55 14.06
CA SER A 253 -15.46 14.78 13.83
C SER A 253 -16.32 14.14 14.93
N THR A 254 -17.38 14.84 15.33
CA THR A 254 -18.42 14.25 16.19
C THR A 254 -19.42 13.40 15.39
N THR A 255 -19.28 13.36 14.07
CA THR A 255 -20.20 12.70 13.13
C THR A 255 -19.81 11.24 12.95
N GLY A 256 -20.80 10.35 12.96
CA GLY A 256 -20.59 8.91 12.86
C GLY A 256 -20.93 8.36 11.48
N ALA A 257 -20.40 7.17 11.16
CA ALA A 257 -20.87 6.37 10.05
C ALA A 257 -21.92 5.34 10.54
N VAL A 258 -23.20 5.72 10.45
CA VAL A 258 -24.32 4.84 10.79
C VAL A 258 -24.77 4.09 9.53
N SER A 259 -24.47 2.80 9.43
CA SER A 259 -24.70 2.03 8.20
C SER A 259 -26.15 2.04 7.71
N ALA A 260 -27.13 2.03 8.62
CA ALA A 260 -28.54 2.10 8.24
C ALA A 260 -28.91 3.43 7.57
N GLU A 261 -28.40 4.56 8.11
CA GLU A 261 -28.63 5.89 7.54
C GLU A 261 -27.93 6.03 6.19
N ILE A 262 -26.67 5.58 6.10
CA ILE A 262 -25.90 5.61 4.84
C ILE A 262 -26.62 4.79 3.76
N ALA A 263 -27.08 3.57 4.09
CA ALA A 263 -27.80 2.72 3.14
C ALA A 263 -29.13 3.35 2.68
N GLN A 264 -29.83 4.06 3.58
CA GLN A 264 -31.04 4.78 3.26
C GLN A 264 -30.76 5.92 2.27
N GLU A 265 -29.75 6.74 2.53
CA GLU A 265 -29.38 7.86 1.65
C GLU A 265 -28.92 7.38 0.27
N LEU A 266 -28.12 6.31 0.21
CA LEU A 266 -27.72 5.71 -1.07
C LEU A 266 -28.93 5.20 -1.85
N THR A 267 -29.86 4.51 -1.18
CA THR A 267 -31.07 3.98 -1.80
C THR A 267 -31.95 5.11 -2.33
N ALA A 268 -32.12 6.19 -1.55
CA ALA A 268 -32.91 7.34 -1.93
C ALA A 268 -32.30 8.07 -3.14
N ALA A 269 -30.98 8.27 -3.14
CA ALA A 269 -30.27 8.88 -4.26
C ALA A 269 -30.46 8.06 -5.54
N VAL A 270 -30.14 6.76 -5.49
CA VAL A 270 -30.18 5.86 -6.66
C VAL A 270 -31.60 5.64 -7.18
N SER A 271 -32.58 5.42 -6.30
CA SER A 271 -33.97 5.15 -6.73
C SER A 271 -34.67 6.36 -7.35
N SER A 272 -34.12 7.56 -7.13
CA SER A 272 -34.67 8.81 -7.67
C SER A 272 -33.88 9.35 -8.86
N MET A 273 -32.89 8.59 -9.35
CA MET A 273 -32.21 8.83 -10.62
C MET A 273 -32.98 8.16 -11.77
N ASP A 274 -32.66 8.58 -12.99
CA ASP A 274 -33.11 7.92 -14.21
C ASP A 274 -32.76 6.41 -14.16
N PRO A 275 -33.74 5.49 -14.23
CA PRO A 275 -33.47 4.04 -14.22
C PRO A 275 -32.57 3.58 -15.38
N ASP A 276 -32.49 4.36 -16.45
CA ASP A 276 -31.61 4.10 -17.58
C ASP A 276 -30.20 4.67 -17.40
N ASP A 277 -29.92 5.42 -16.33
CA ASP A 277 -28.59 5.92 -16.01
C ASP A 277 -27.58 4.76 -15.90
N PRO A 278 -26.39 4.89 -16.50
CA PRO A 278 -25.42 3.80 -16.53
C PRO A 278 -24.94 3.38 -15.13
N THR A 279 -24.86 4.29 -14.14
CA THR A 279 -24.49 3.90 -12.77
C THR A 279 -25.58 3.10 -12.11
N VAL A 280 -26.84 3.50 -12.29
CA VAL A 280 -28.00 2.78 -11.74
C VAL A 280 -28.02 1.35 -12.29
N LYS A 281 -27.71 1.17 -13.58
CA LYS A 281 -27.57 -0.16 -14.21
C LYS A 281 -26.43 -1.00 -13.64
N GLU A 282 -25.33 -0.37 -13.23
CA GLU A 282 -24.20 -1.05 -12.58
C GLU A 282 -24.46 -1.40 -11.11
N MET A 283 -25.43 -0.73 -10.46
CA MET A 283 -25.79 -0.94 -9.06
C MET A 283 -26.79 -2.09 -8.92
N GLY A 284 -26.28 -3.27 -8.55
CA GLY A 284 -27.09 -4.47 -8.30
C GLY A 284 -27.85 -4.45 -6.96
N ALA A 285 -28.64 -5.51 -6.73
CA ALA A 285 -29.35 -5.70 -5.47
C ALA A 285 -28.39 -5.76 -4.27
N GLY A 286 -28.77 -5.10 -3.17
CA GLY A 286 -27.97 -5.07 -1.93
C GLY A 286 -26.77 -4.10 -1.96
N TYR A 287 -26.59 -3.33 -3.04
CA TYR A 287 -25.51 -2.35 -3.19
C TYR A 287 -25.42 -1.38 -2.00
N ALA A 288 -26.53 -0.76 -1.60
CA ALA A 288 -26.55 0.23 -0.53
C ALA A 288 -26.04 -0.31 0.81
N THR A 289 -26.43 -1.53 1.18
CA THR A 289 -25.96 -2.19 2.42
C THR A 289 -24.46 -2.49 2.35
N LYS A 290 -23.99 -3.01 1.21
CA LYS A 290 -22.56 -3.28 1.01
C LYS A 290 -21.74 -1.99 1.11
N MET A 291 -22.21 -0.93 0.45
CA MET A 291 -21.55 0.38 0.47
C MET A 291 -21.53 1.02 1.84
N ALA A 292 -22.64 0.94 2.57
CA ALA A 292 -22.72 1.46 3.91
C ALA A 292 -21.76 0.75 4.87
N ALA A 293 -21.49 -0.54 4.67
CA ALA A 293 -20.44 -1.24 5.40
C ALA A 293 -19.05 -0.70 5.02
N ILE A 294 -18.76 -0.54 3.73
CA ILE A 294 -17.46 -0.02 3.24
C ILE A 294 -17.18 1.37 3.79
N ILE A 295 -18.14 2.30 3.65
CA ILE A 295 -18.00 3.67 4.16
C ILE A 295 -17.80 3.67 5.67
N LYS A 296 -18.51 2.80 6.40
CA LYS A 296 -18.32 2.64 7.83
C LYS A 296 -16.91 2.13 8.16
N GLU A 297 -16.39 1.15 7.43
CA GLU A 297 -15.02 0.65 7.59
C GLU A 297 -14.00 1.77 7.44
N VAL A 298 -14.12 2.60 6.39
CA VAL A 298 -13.21 3.74 6.16
C VAL A 298 -13.24 4.73 7.32
N VAL A 299 -14.43 5.09 7.81
CA VAL A 299 -14.59 6.02 8.93
C VAL A 299 -14.10 5.41 10.24
N ASP A 300 -14.37 4.13 10.50
CA ASP A 300 -13.92 3.44 11.71
C ASP A 300 -12.39 3.32 11.75
N VAL A 301 -11.74 3.05 10.60
CA VAL A 301 -10.28 3.06 10.48
C VAL A 301 -9.73 4.45 10.79
N ALA A 302 -10.28 5.51 10.16
CA ALA A 302 -9.84 6.89 10.39
C ALA A 302 -10.01 7.34 11.86
N LYS A 303 -10.97 6.77 12.59
CA LYS A 303 -11.20 7.04 14.01
C LYS A 303 -10.38 6.17 14.95
N THR A 304 -9.62 5.20 14.47
CA THR A 304 -8.85 4.29 15.32
C THR A 304 -7.51 4.92 15.72
N ASP A 305 -7.19 4.89 17.01
CA ASP A 305 -5.92 5.34 17.59
C ASP A 305 -5.44 4.37 18.67
N THR A 306 -4.27 4.64 19.26
CA THR A 306 -3.67 3.80 20.31
C THR A 306 -4.49 3.73 21.61
N GLU A 307 -5.35 4.72 21.89
CA GLU A 307 -6.17 4.76 23.11
C GLU A 307 -7.48 3.98 22.95
N ASN A 308 -8.01 3.90 21.74
CA ASN A 308 -9.33 3.33 21.46
C ASN A 308 -9.29 1.96 20.75
N VAL A 309 -8.11 1.45 20.35
CA VAL A 309 -7.97 0.11 19.76
C VAL A 309 -8.72 -1.01 20.51
N PRO A 310 -8.78 -1.08 21.86
CA PRO A 310 -9.48 -2.18 22.53
C PRO A 310 -10.98 -2.27 22.17
N GLY A 311 -11.58 -1.16 21.72
CA GLY A 311 -12.98 -1.07 21.32
C GLY A 311 -13.26 -1.25 19.82
N THR A 312 -12.24 -1.27 18.95
CA THR A 312 -12.42 -1.21 17.48
C THR A 312 -12.24 -2.57 16.78
N ASN A 313 -11.81 -3.61 17.50
CA ASN A 313 -11.33 -4.90 16.95
C ASN A 313 -10.16 -4.77 15.95
N ARG A 314 -9.58 -3.57 15.81
CA ARG A 314 -8.40 -3.26 15.01
C ARG A 314 -7.22 -3.06 15.94
N SER A 315 -6.03 -3.26 15.42
CA SER A 315 -4.79 -3.08 16.16
C SER A 315 -3.93 -2.00 15.51
N PHE A 316 -3.25 -1.25 16.34
CA PHE A 316 -2.34 -0.20 15.93
C PHE A 316 -0.94 -0.79 15.86
N VAL A 317 -0.36 -0.86 14.66
CA VAL A 317 0.92 -1.54 14.44
C VAL A 317 1.98 -0.52 14.08
N PHE A 318 2.88 -0.25 15.02
CA PHE A 318 4.10 0.50 14.77
C PHE A 318 5.09 -0.37 13.99
N VAL A 319 5.65 0.19 12.92
CA VAL A 319 6.73 -0.42 12.16
C VAL A 319 7.97 0.44 12.35
N GLU A 320 8.98 -0.15 12.97
CA GLU A 320 10.28 0.46 13.18
C GLU A 320 11.28 -0.11 12.18
N ASP A 321 11.94 0.78 11.44
CA ASP A 321 13.18 0.43 10.75
C ASP A 321 14.35 0.70 11.69
N ASP A 322 15.05 -0.36 12.09
CA ASP A 322 16.19 -0.29 12.99
C ASP A 322 17.50 0.07 12.28
N ASP A 323 17.47 0.31 10.97
CA ASP A 323 18.62 0.78 10.23
C ASP A 323 19.09 2.18 10.67
N PRO A 324 20.40 2.36 10.88
CA PRO A 324 20.95 3.61 11.38
C PRO A 324 21.10 4.71 10.31
N GLU A 325 21.02 4.36 9.03
CA GLU A 325 21.28 5.28 7.91
C GLU A 325 20.00 5.73 7.20
N LYS A 326 19.41 4.84 6.39
CA LYS A 326 18.21 5.10 5.61
C LYS A 326 17.09 4.22 6.12
N LYS A 327 16.10 4.88 6.71
CA LYS A 327 14.91 4.21 7.21
C LYS A 327 13.85 4.14 6.14
N ALA A 328 13.05 3.08 6.21
CA ALA A 328 11.87 2.91 5.41
C ALA A 328 10.98 4.16 5.41
N ASP A 329 10.51 4.53 4.23
CA ASP A 329 9.59 5.65 4.01
C ASP A 329 8.22 5.19 3.50
N ILE A 330 8.11 3.89 3.19
CA ILE A 330 6.88 3.22 2.77
C ILE A 330 6.74 1.88 3.49
N VAL A 331 5.56 1.63 4.06
CA VAL A 331 5.16 0.32 4.59
C VAL A 331 3.94 -0.19 3.83
N ILE A 332 4.01 -1.44 3.41
CA ILE A 332 2.91 -2.16 2.75
C ILE A 332 2.56 -3.36 3.64
N ALA A 333 1.36 -3.36 4.20
CA ALA A 333 0.82 -4.48 4.95
C ALA A 333 -0.22 -5.22 4.10
N GLN A 334 -0.01 -6.52 3.87
CA GLN A 334 -0.89 -7.37 3.09
C GLN A 334 -1.43 -8.52 3.94
N ASN A 335 -2.74 -8.74 3.91
CA ASN A 335 -3.34 -9.95 4.47
C ASN A 335 -3.27 -11.07 3.42
N PRO A 336 -2.50 -12.15 3.63
CA PRO A 336 -2.38 -13.24 2.67
C PRO A 336 -3.61 -14.16 2.63
N GLU A 337 -4.53 -14.05 3.61
CA GLU A 337 -5.73 -14.88 3.70
C GLU A 337 -6.89 -14.27 2.89
N SER A 338 -7.45 -15.08 1.99
CA SER A 338 -8.50 -14.66 1.05
C SER A 338 -9.88 -14.44 1.69
N THR A 339 -10.03 -14.79 2.96
CA THR A 339 -11.29 -14.86 3.70
C THR A 339 -11.33 -13.93 4.90
N SER A 340 -10.44 -12.93 4.97
CA SER A 340 -10.50 -11.95 6.05
C SER A 340 -11.89 -11.31 6.12
N PRO A 341 -12.50 -11.17 7.32
CA PRO A 341 -13.75 -10.43 7.48
C PRO A 341 -13.58 -8.93 7.19
N SER A 342 -12.34 -8.44 7.12
CA SER A 342 -11.98 -7.10 6.67
C SER A 342 -12.25 -6.93 5.18
N MET A 343 -12.82 -5.79 4.79
CA MET A 343 -13.00 -5.45 3.37
C MET A 343 -11.70 -4.98 2.71
N ALA A 344 -10.76 -4.41 3.49
CA ALA A 344 -9.42 -4.07 3.04
C ALA A 344 -8.47 -5.26 3.25
N SER A 345 -7.68 -5.58 2.22
CA SER A 345 -6.65 -6.63 2.28
C SER A 345 -5.23 -6.08 2.18
N ILE A 346 -5.09 -4.79 1.84
CA ILE A 346 -3.82 -4.10 1.71
C ILE A 346 -3.95 -2.72 2.38
N TYR A 347 -2.97 -2.41 3.22
CA TYR A 347 -2.76 -1.08 3.79
C TYR A 347 -1.39 -0.57 3.34
N VAL A 348 -1.33 0.70 2.97
CA VAL A 348 -0.07 1.39 2.65
C VAL A 348 0.08 2.61 3.54
N SER A 349 1.21 2.68 4.22
CA SER A 349 1.62 3.82 5.03
C SER A 349 2.80 4.49 4.36
N ILE A 350 2.78 5.83 4.34
CA ILE A 350 3.80 6.66 3.68
C ILE A 350 4.24 7.74 4.64
N GLY A 351 5.54 8.01 4.66
CA GLY A 351 6.14 8.99 5.56
C GLY A 351 6.40 8.39 6.92
N ASN A 352 6.97 9.18 7.83
CA ASN A 352 7.34 8.73 9.15
C ASN A 352 6.92 9.76 10.20
N ILE A 353 6.61 9.27 11.39
CA ILE A 353 6.42 10.08 12.58
C ILE A 353 7.72 10.09 13.35
N ILE A 354 8.09 11.27 13.85
CA ILE A 354 9.18 11.44 14.78
C ILE A 354 8.55 11.69 16.15
N ASP A 355 8.67 10.73 17.07
CA ASP A 355 8.31 10.92 18.47
C ASP A 355 9.49 10.52 19.36
N GLU A 356 9.80 11.38 20.33
CA GLU A 356 10.97 11.26 21.22
C GLU A 356 12.30 10.96 20.50
N GLY A 357 12.45 11.40 19.24
CA GLY A 357 13.63 11.17 18.42
C GLY A 357 13.70 9.79 17.76
N ARG A 358 12.68 8.94 17.94
CA ARG A 358 12.49 7.69 17.20
C ARG A 358 11.59 7.93 16.00
N GLN A 359 11.99 7.37 14.87
CA GLN A 359 11.26 7.43 13.62
C GLN A 359 10.48 6.13 13.46
N PHE A 360 9.16 6.22 13.33
CA PHE A 360 8.29 5.07 13.12
C PHE A 360 7.20 5.37 12.10
N MET A 361 6.74 4.31 11.46
CA MET A 361 5.50 4.28 10.72
C MET A 361 4.45 3.56 11.53
N TYR A 362 3.18 3.77 11.21
CA TYR A 362 2.15 2.90 11.74
C TYR A 362 1.12 2.55 10.67
N THR A 363 0.42 1.46 10.90
CA THR A 363 -0.73 1.04 10.13
C THR A 363 -1.79 0.47 11.05
N ILE A 364 -3.07 0.65 10.69
CA ILE A 364 -4.20 0.16 11.48
C ILE A 364 -4.72 -1.11 10.82
N LEU A 365 -4.48 -2.25 11.46
CA LEU A 365 -4.75 -3.57 10.87
C LEU A 365 -5.86 -4.30 11.62
N ASN A 366 -6.75 -4.94 10.88
CA ASN A 366 -7.70 -5.89 11.45
C ASN A 366 -6.98 -7.15 11.96
N LYS A 367 -7.57 -7.86 12.93
CA LYS A 367 -7.06 -9.15 13.40
C LYS A 367 -6.81 -10.11 12.22
N GLY A 368 -5.64 -10.73 12.20
CA GLY A 368 -5.29 -11.72 11.19
C GLY A 368 -3.79 -11.88 11.03
N LYS A 369 -3.39 -12.70 10.07
CA LYS A 369 -1.98 -12.81 9.65
C LYS A 369 -1.71 -11.74 8.62
N TRP A 370 -0.62 -11.00 8.78
CA TRP A 370 -0.24 -9.93 7.86
C TRP A 370 1.22 -10.09 7.45
N LEU A 371 1.50 -9.86 6.17
CA LEU A 371 2.84 -9.65 5.64
C LEU A 371 3.10 -8.15 5.67
N ILE A 372 4.00 -7.71 6.55
CA ILE A 372 4.39 -6.31 6.67
C ILE A 372 5.72 -6.15 5.95
N THR A 373 5.71 -5.33 4.90
CA THR A 373 6.90 -5.01 4.12
C THR A 373 7.27 -3.55 4.31
N ALA A 374 8.46 -3.27 4.82
CA ALA A 374 9.05 -1.94 4.84
C ALA A 374 9.98 -1.78 3.63
N VAL A 375 9.94 -0.61 2.97
CA VAL A 375 10.76 -0.26 1.81
C VAL A 375 11.45 1.08 2.08
N ASP A 376 12.76 1.13 1.82
CA ASP A 376 13.59 2.33 1.99
C ASP A 376 13.66 3.20 0.73
N PRO A 377 14.23 4.43 0.83
CA PRO A 377 14.41 5.31 -0.32
C PRO A 377 15.25 4.74 -1.47
N ASP A 378 16.08 3.73 -1.23
CA ASP A 378 16.94 3.09 -2.23
C ASP A 378 16.28 1.87 -2.89
N GLY A 379 15.09 1.47 -2.42
CA GLY A 379 14.40 0.28 -2.89
C GLY A 379 14.86 -1.02 -2.21
N ASN A 380 15.61 -0.94 -1.11
CA ASN A 380 15.79 -2.11 -0.27
C ASN A 380 14.51 -2.36 0.56
N LYS A 381 14.33 -3.61 1.00
CA LYS A 381 13.12 -3.99 1.72
C LYS A 381 13.35 -5.08 2.75
N SER A 382 12.44 -5.12 3.70
CA SER A 382 12.31 -6.18 4.67
C SER A 382 10.84 -6.60 4.75
N THR A 383 10.57 -7.91 4.75
CA THR A 383 9.21 -8.43 4.88
C THR A 383 9.14 -9.39 6.05
N ARG A 384 8.17 -9.20 6.94
CA ARG A 384 7.91 -10.10 8.06
C ARG A 384 6.43 -10.48 8.12
N GLN A 385 6.17 -11.75 8.37
CA GLN A 385 4.83 -12.20 8.71
C GLN A 385 4.57 -11.95 10.20
N VAL A 386 3.45 -11.31 10.52
CA VAL A 386 3.04 -10.93 11.86
C VAL A 386 1.61 -11.40 12.11
N ASP A 387 1.39 -12.06 13.24
CA ASP A 387 0.04 -12.39 13.71
C ASP A 387 -0.50 -11.18 14.48
N VAL A 388 -1.43 -10.44 13.87
CA VAL A 388 -2.04 -9.24 14.44
C VAL A 388 -3.27 -9.66 15.28
N PRO A 389 -3.28 -9.43 16.61
CA PRO A 389 -4.44 -9.65 17.47
C PRO A 389 -5.54 -8.60 17.20
N ALA A 390 -6.68 -8.73 17.87
CA ALA A 390 -7.73 -7.69 17.85
C ALA A 390 -7.54 -6.74 19.01
N GLY A 391 -7.58 -5.43 18.75
CA GLY A 391 -7.66 -4.40 19.78
C GLY A 391 -6.38 -4.16 20.57
N ASP A 392 -5.22 -4.33 19.93
CA ASP A 392 -3.91 -4.25 20.60
C ASP A 392 -2.99 -3.22 19.93
N VAL A 393 -1.89 -2.89 20.61
CA VAL A 393 -0.80 -2.06 20.07
C VAL A 393 0.44 -2.93 19.92
N LEU A 394 0.99 -2.98 18.71
CA LEU A 394 2.16 -3.82 18.38
C LEU A 394 3.31 -2.99 17.85
N VAL A 395 4.53 -3.45 18.12
CA VAL A 395 5.75 -2.93 17.49
C VAL A 395 6.37 -4.05 16.64
N VAL A 396 6.64 -3.74 15.38
CA VAL A 396 7.26 -4.65 14.42
C VAL A 396 8.54 -4.00 13.95
N THR A 397 9.66 -4.57 14.38
CA THR A 397 11.00 -4.15 13.93
C THR A 397 11.39 -4.90 12.67
N LEU A 398 11.89 -4.15 11.70
CA LEU A 398 12.38 -4.59 10.39
C LEU A 398 13.73 -3.91 10.11
N THR A 399 14.57 -4.56 9.31
CA THR A 399 15.85 -4.01 8.82
C THR A 399 15.81 -4.04 7.30
N THR A 400 15.77 -2.89 6.64
CA THR A 400 15.60 -2.79 5.17
C THR A 400 16.91 -2.87 4.42
N THR A 401 18.00 -2.41 5.01
CA THR A 401 19.37 -2.57 4.51
C THR A 401 19.63 -4.06 4.37
N PRO A 402 19.94 -4.55 3.16
CA PRO A 402 20.32 -5.93 2.99
C PRO A 402 21.50 -6.17 3.93
N SER A 403 21.43 -7.21 4.77
CA SER A 403 22.64 -7.76 5.40
C SER A 403 23.64 -7.83 4.26
N GLY A 404 24.71 -7.02 4.35
CA GLY A 404 25.50 -6.64 3.18
C GLY A 404 25.77 -7.85 2.29
N LYS A 405 25.84 -7.63 0.96
CA LYS A 405 26.46 -8.60 0.04
C LYS A 405 27.46 -9.42 0.85
N GLU A 406 27.36 -10.75 0.85
CA GLU A 406 28.45 -11.59 1.35
C GLU A 406 29.74 -10.88 0.95
N ASP A 407 30.38 -10.25 1.93
CA ASP A 407 31.37 -9.21 1.71
C ASP A 407 32.60 -9.99 1.33
N ASP A 408 32.64 -10.52 0.09
CA ASP A 408 33.49 -11.62 -0.39
C ASP A 408 34.34 -12.13 0.74
N ASP A 409 33.71 -12.95 1.62
CA ASP A 409 34.23 -13.28 2.94
C ASP A 409 35.72 -13.58 2.73
N PRO A 410 36.65 -12.77 3.26
CA PRO A 410 38.00 -12.64 2.70
C PRO A 410 38.57 -14.04 2.49
N ALA A 411 38.96 -14.37 1.25
CA ALA A 411 39.24 -15.75 0.82
C ALA A 411 39.85 -16.60 1.96
N GLY A 412 39.05 -17.54 2.48
CA GLY A 412 39.33 -18.22 3.75
C GLY A 412 38.63 -19.58 3.82
N ASP A 413 39.12 -20.44 4.72
CA ASP A 413 38.48 -21.71 5.05
C ASP A 413 37.47 -21.48 6.18
N TYR A 414 36.19 -21.69 5.89
CA TYR A 414 35.08 -21.49 6.82
C TYR A 414 34.48 -22.80 7.29
N SER A 415 35.05 -23.95 6.92
CA SER A 415 34.44 -25.26 7.18
C SER A 415 34.12 -25.54 8.65
N ASP A 416 35.04 -25.20 9.56
CA ASP A 416 34.82 -25.35 11.01
C ASP A 416 33.77 -24.35 11.54
N TRP A 417 33.69 -23.14 10.97
CA TRP A 417 32.70 -22.13 11.33
C TRP A 417 31.29 -22.50 10.84
N ASP A 418 31.16 -23.03 9.63
CA ASP A 418 29.89 -23.48 9.07
C ASP A 418 29.34 -24.67 9.87
N ALA A 419 30.22 -25.58 10.30
CA ALA A 419 29.85 -26.72 11.14
C ALA A 419 29.32 -26.26 12.51
N ILE A 420 30.06 -25.39 13.21
CA ILE A 420 29.67 -24.95 14.55
C ILE A 420 28.46 -23.99 14.54
N SER A 421 28.33 -23.12 13.54
CA SER A 421 27.18 -22.20 13.41
C SER A 421 25.90 -22.90 12.96
N SER A 422 26.02 -24.10 12.37
CA SER A 422 24.89 -24.99 12.11
C SER A 422 24.38 -25.68 13.39
N GLU A 423 25.27 -25.97 14.33
CA GLU A 423 24.94 -26.56 15.64
C GLU A 423 24.42 -25.49 16.62
N TYR A 424 25.03 -24.30 16.65
CA TYR A 424 24.66 -23.17 17.50
C TYR A 424 24.21 -21.98 16.63
N THR A 425 22.92 -21.95 16.29
CA THR A 425 22.37 -21.03 15.27
C THR A 425 22.54 -19.55 15.60
N PHE A 426 22.64 -19.16 16.87
CA PHE A 426 22.91 -17.76 17.24
C PHE A 426 24.29 -17.27 16.77
N LEU A 427 25.24 -18.16 16.45
CA LEU A 427 26.53 -17.76 15.91
C LEU A 427 26.43 -17.11 14.52
N LYS A 428 25.34 -17.37 13.79
CA LYS A 428 25.06 -16.72 12.50
C LYS A 428 24.87 -15.20 12.61
N ALA A 429 24.71 -14.72 13.84
CA ALA A 429 24.66 -13.31 14.21
C ALA A 429 26.04 -12.61 14.15
N TYR A 430 27.13 -13.37 14.09
CA TYR A 430 28.50 -12.84 14.12
C TYR A 430 29.15 -12.92 12.74
N PRO A 431 30.13 -12.05 12.44
CA PRO A 431 30.97 -12.22 11.25
C PRO A 431 31.59 -13.62 11.22
N SER A 432 31.70 -14.22 10.03
CA SER A 432 32.26 -15.55 9.86
C SER A 432 33.70 -15.64 10.36
N PHE A 433 34.01 -16.70 11.11
CA PHE A 433 35.39 -16.98 11.51
C PHE A 433 36.11 -17.74 10.38
N ALA A 434 37.12 -17.11 9.79
CA ALA A 434 37.98 -17.74 8.79
C ALA A 434 39.18 -18.44 9.47
N GLY A 435 39.27 -19.76 9.31
CA GLY A 435 40.35 -20.59 9.82
C GLY A 435 39.85 -21.80 10.62
N SER A 436 40.76 -22.71 10.94
CA SER A 436 40.41 -23.88 11.73
C SER A 436 40.18 -23.51 13.20
N CYS A 437 39.11 -24.02 13.78
CA CYS A 437 38.76 -23.81 15.17
C CYS A 437 38.20 -25.08 15.82
N THR A 438 38.32 -25.17 17.14
CA THR A 438 37.75 -26.27 17.92
C THR A 438 36.76 -25.71 18.93
N PHE A 439 35.58 -26.32 19.03
CA PHE A 439 34.64 -26.05 20.11
C PHE A 439 35.29 -26.31 21.48
N VAL A 440 35.09 -25.38 22.42
CA VAL A 440 35.63 -25.47 23.79
C VAL A 440 34.52 -25.62 24.81
N ASP A 441 33.51 -24.75 24.74
CA ASP A 441 32.46 -24.69 25.76
C ASP A 441 31.17 -24.04 25.19
N TYR A 442 30.04 -24.40 25.78
CA TYR A 442 28.74 -23.78 25.56
C TYR A 442 28.05 -23.54 26.89
N GLN A 443 27.65 -22.30 27.15
CA GLN A 443 26.95 -21.90 28.36
C GLN A 443 25.65 -21.19 27.99
N THR A 444 24.56 -21.57 28.61
CA THR A 444 23.27 -20.90 28.48
C THR A 444 22.55 -20.87 29.82
N ASP A 445 21.79 -19.81 30.08
CA ASP A 445 20.85 -19.75 31.22
C ASP A 445 19.39 -20.03 30.81
N ASN A 446 19.16 -20.44 29.55
CA ASN A 446 17.88 -20.72 28.90
C ASN A 446 16.87 -19.55 28.89
N LEU A 447 17.27 -18.34 29.28
CA LEU A 447 16.35 -17.19 29.38
C LEU A 447 16.91 -15.92 28.73
N PHE A 448 18.16 -15.54 29.01
CA PHE A 448 18.71 -14.23 28.62
C PHE A 448 20.19 -14.23 28.20
N TYR A 449 20.89 -15.38 28.31
CA TYR A 449 22.31 -15.51 28.03
C TYR A 449 22.63 -16.78 27.24
N GLU A 450 23.34 -16.62 26.12
CA GLU A 450 24.00 -17.71 25.40
C GLU A 450 25.46 -17.34 25.12
N MET A 451 26.37 -18.29 25.38
CA MET A 451 27.79 -18.16 25.07
C MET A 451 28.36 -19.42 24.45
N VAL A 452 29.03 -19.27 23.31
CA VAL A 452 29.89 -20.31 22.72
C VAL A 452 31.34 -19.84 22.81
N VAL A 453 32.23 -20.77 23.16
CA VAL A 453 33.67 -20.55 23.14
C VAL A 453 34.30 -21.48 22.11
N ILE A 454 35.06 -20.91 21.19
CA ILE A 454 35.92 -21.64 20.27
C ILE A 454 37.38 -21.36 20.60
N ARG A 455 38.26 -22.27 20.18
CA ARG A 455 39.71 -22.11 20.27
C ARG A 455 40.30 -22.11 18.87
N ALA A 456 41.11 -21.10 18.59
CA ALA A 456 41.80 -20.95 17.31
C ALA A 456 43.27 -20.58 17.53
N LYS A 457 44.10 -20.75 16.49
CA LYS A 457 45.48 -20.23 16.52
C LYS A 457 45.44 -18.73 16.73
N THR A 458 46.37 -18.20 17.53
CA THR A 458 46.39 -16.76 17.85
C THR A 458 46.40 -15.88 16.60
N GLY A 459 47.12 -16.27 15.55
CA GLY A 459 47.14 -15.53 14.28
C GLY A 459 45.79 -15.46 13.55
N ASP A 460 44.93 -16.47 13.67
CA ASP A 460 43.59 -16.46 13.05
C ASP A 460 42.59 -15.70 13.95
N ALA A 461 42.75 -15.77 15.27
CA ALA A 461 42.03 -14.92 16.21
C ALA A 461 42.34 -13.43 16.01
N ASP A 462 43.60 -13.06 15.74
CA ASP A 462 44.01 -11.69 15.46
C ASP A 462 43.44 -11.15 14.14
N LYS A 463 43.35 -12.01 13.11
CA LYS A 463 42.64 -11.68 11.86
C LYS A 463 41.16 -11.45 12.12
N TYR A 464 40.52 -12.35 12.86
CA TYR A 464 39.12 -12.21 13.22
C TYR A 464 38.84 -10.94 14.02
N LEU A 465 39.71 -10.60 14.96
CA LEU A 465 39.65 -9.34 15.70
C LEU A 465 39.72 -8.12 14.76
N SER A 466 40.53 -8.19 13.72
CA SER A 466 40.63 -7.14 12.71
C SER A 466 39.34 -7.05 11.88
N THR A 467 38.74 -8.19 11.51
CA THR A 467 37.45 -8.28 10.79
C THR A 467 36.31 -7.66 11.59
N ILE A 468 36.15 -8.00 12.87
CA ILE A 468 35.06 -7.43 13.67
C ILE A 468 35.26 -5.92 13.90
N LYS A 469 36.51 -5.45 14.01
CA LYS A 469 36.82 -4.01 14.12
C LYS A 469 36.47 -3.26 12.83
N SER A 470 36.78 -3.82 11.65
CA SER A 470 36.36 -3.21 10.38
C SER A 470 34.84 -3.20 10.21
N LYS A 471 34.14 -4.15 10.85
CA LYS A 471 32.68 -4.19 10.94
C LYS A 471 32.10 -3.36 12.11
N GLY A 472 32.88 -2.44 12.68
CA GLY A 472 32.39 -1.44 13.62
C GLY A 472 32.27 -1.88 15.08
N TYR A 473 32.80 -3.05 15.46
CA TYR A 473 32.74 -3.50 16.86
C TYR A 473 33.59 -2.61 17.78
N THR A 474 33.03 -2.21 18.92
CA THR A 474 33.66 -1.30 19.88
C THR A 474 34.11 -2.00 21.15
N LYS A 475 35.34 -1.70 21.60
CA LYS A 475 35.93 -2.31 22.80
C LYS A 475 35.24 -1.80 24.06
N GLN A 476 34.83 -2.72 24.92
CA GLN A 476 34.15 -2.48 26.18
C GLN A 476 35.13 -2.51 27.37
N ASN A 477 34.69 -1.99 28.52
CA ASN A 477 35.51 -1.92 29.74
C ASN A 477 35.95 -3.29 30.26
N ASN A 478 35.16 -4.34 30.00
CA ASN A 478 35.47 -5.73 30.37
C ASN A 478 36.42 -6.42 29.36
N GLY A 479 36.90 -5.71 28.34
CA GLY A 479 37.82 -6.22 27.32
C GLY A 479 37.16 -6.95 26.14
N SER A 480 35.83 -7.16 26.15
CA SER A 480 35.11 -7.68 24.99
C SER A 480 34.86 -6.59 23.94
N TYR A 481 34.42 -7.00 22.76
CA TYR A 481 34.05 -6.13 21.65
C TYR A 481 32.54 -6.26 21.42
N MET A 482 31.81 -5.16 21.53
CA MET A 482 30.36 -5.11 21.33
C MET A 482 30.06 -4.76 19.87
N SER A 483 29.12 -5.49 19.27
CA SER A 483 28.60 -5.19 17.92
C SER A 483 27.99 -3.79 17.86
N PRO A 484 28.11 -3.06 16.73
CA PRO A 484 27.38 -1.82 16.52
C PRO A 484 25.86 -2.04 16.39
N ASN A 485 25.46 -3.24 15.95
CA ASN A 485 24.07 -3.61 15.73
C ASN A 485 23.60 -4.61 16.79
N ARG A 486 22.35 -4.46 17.24
CA ARG A 486 21.65 -5.49 18.02
C ARG A 486 21.12 -6.57 17.08
N ILE A 487 20.88 -7.76 17.63
CA ILE A 487 20.26 -8.87 16.88
C ILE A 487 19.08 -9.37 17.72
N GLY A 488 17.87 -8.99 17.32
CA GLY A 488 16.69 -9.05 18.20
C GLY A 488 16.88 -8.15 19.42
N ASP A 489 16.59 -8.68 20.61
CA ASP A 489 16.81 -7.96 21.88
C ASP A 489 18.26 -8.02 22.39
N TYR A 490 19.15 -8.77 21.72
CA TYR A 490 20.46 -9.11 22.25
C TYR A 490 21.57 -8.17 21.79
N TRP A 491 22.42 -7.78 22.73
CA TRP A 491 23.76 -7.25 22.44
C TRP A 491 24.72 -8.41 22.21
N CYS A 492 25.41 -8.38 21.05
CA CYS A 492 26.42 -9.37 20.71
C CYS A 492 27.81 -8.90 21.15
N TYR A 493 28.51 -9.73 21.94
CA TYR A 493 29.87 -9.45 22.39
C TYR A 493 30.83 -10.56 21.96
N VAL A 494 32.05 -10.15 21.57
CA VAL A 494 33.15 -11.06 21.27
C VAL A 494 34.30 -10.81 22.24
N GLY A 495 34.68 -11.82 23.02
CA GLY A 495 35.82 -11.77 23.94
C GLY A 495 37.00 -12.59 23.42
N PHE A 496 38.22 -12.12 23.63
CA PHE A 496 39.45 -12.81 23.25
C PHE A 496 40.31 -13.04 24.49
N THR A 497 40.58 -14.31 24.83
CA THR A 497 41.36 -14.67 26.01
C THR A 497 42.50 -15.61 25.62
N PRO A 498 43.73 -15.41 26.13
CA PRO A 498 44.81 -16.38 25.93
C PRO A 498 44.38 -17.78 26.37
N SER A 499 44.57 -18.76 25.48
CA SER A 499 44.21 -20.14 25.78
C SER A 499 45.19 -20.78 26.76
N SER A 500 44.78 -21.85 27.43
CA SER A 500 45.69 -22.73 28.18
C SER A 500 46.69 -23.47 27.28
N GLN A 501 46.45 -23.50 25.97
CA GLN A 501 47.34 -24.04 24.96
C GLN A 501 48.19 -22.93 24.33
N SER A 502 49.53 -23.07 24.43
CA SER A 502 50.47 -22.09 23.87
C SER A 502 50.25 -21.90 22.36
N GLY A 503 50.14 -20.63 21.93
CA GLY A 503 49.91 -20.25 20.53
C GLY A 503 48.44 -20.27 20.09
N TYR A 504 47.50 -20.43 21.03
CA TYR A 504 46.07 -20.43 20.79
C TYR A 504 45.37 -19.35 21.62
N THR A 505 44.23 -18.90 21.10
CA THR A 505 43.34 -17.92 21.73
C THR A 505 41.94 -18.53 21.80
N ASP A 506 41.31 -18.42 22.97
CA ASP A 506 39.91 -18.79 23.17
C ASP A 506 39.04 -17.55 22.88
N ILE A 507 38.14 -17.69 21.92
CA ILE A 507 37.23 -16.65 21.43
C ILE A 507 35.83 -16.98 21.95
N SER A 508 35.24 -16.05 22.71
CA SER A 508 33.90 -16.20 23.29
C SER A 508 32.90 -15.31 22.57
N PHE A 509 31.78 -15.89 22.12
CA PHE A 509 30.66 -15.21 21.49
C PHE A 509 29.50 -15.18 22.48
N LYS A 510 29.04 -14.01 22.90
CA LYS A 510 28.02 -13.84 23.95
C LYS A 510 26.83 -13.03 23.46
N GLY A 511 25.65 -13.63 23.45
CA GLY A 511 24.37 -12.92 23.35
C GLY A 511 23.85 -12.57 24.74
N LEU A 512 23.59 -11.29 25.00
CA LEU A 512 23.00 -10.80 26.25
C LEU A 512 21.73 -9.99 25.93
N SER A 513 20.58 -10.46 26.41
CA SER A 513 19.29 -9.76 26.32
C SER A 513 19.20 -8.56 27.26
#